data_AF-A0A2P4X7G9-F1
#
_entry.id   AF-A0A2P4X7G9-F1
#
_cell.length_a   1.000
_cell.length_b   1.000
_cell.length_c   1.000
_cell.angle_alpha   90.00
_cell.angle_beta   90.00
_cell.angle_gamma   90.00
#
_symmetry.space_group_name_H-M   'P 1'
#
loop_
_entity.id
_entity.type
_entity.pdbx_description
1 polymer ?
#
loop_
_entity_poly.entity_id
_entity_poly.type
_entity_poly.pdbx_seq_one_letter_code
_entity_poly.pdbx_strand_id
1 'polypeptide(L)'
;MAYVKLLIQRNGCRCGRNSLVGLNYTCQTSRPNKALNPSNYSFLLHGYPYCEFMMRTATDGFRVRWRQERPNQTQRPRNHRSAVTCGDRVASRIADCEAAGTYPVVDAELLDHWDVHVSPFGAVPKGDELLAAICLIHDLSHPFPECPNEFTDTPSLPPVQYEHVAALARRIDLLRTRFPTVEILMLKGGVNGAFRHLHQHANDVGW
;
A
#
# COMPACT_ATOMS: atom_id res chain seq x y z
N MET A 1 -11.71 -1.24 -3.77
CA MET A 1 -11.26 0.13 -3.51
C MET A 1 -10.69 0.20 -2.11
N ALA A 2 -9.37 0.05 -1.95
CA ALA A 2 -8.67 0.74 -0.86
C ALA A 2 -7.65 1.67 -1.52
N TYR A 3 -7.71 2.92 -1.07
CA TYR A 3 -6.94 4.02 -1.59
C TYR A 3 -5.67 4.09 -0.76
N VAL A 4 -4.52 3.82 -1.38
CA VAL A 4 -3.24 4.23 -0.82
C VAL A 4 -3.12 5.70 -1.19
N LYS A 5 -3.29 6.57 -0.19
CA LYS A 5 -3.21 8.01 -0.41
C LYS A 5 -1.73 8.34 -0.61
N LEU A 6 -1.44 8.79 -1.81
CA LEU A 6 -0.09 9.01 -2.28
C LEU A 6 -0.26 10.24 -3.15
N LEU A 7 0.16 11.40 -2.64
CA LEU A 7 -0.06 12.65 -3.35
C LEU A 7 0.90 12.76 -4.52
N ILE A 8 0.32 12.89 -5.71
CA ILE A 8 1.05 12.95 -6.95
C ILE A 8 0.98 14.36 -7.49
N GLN A 9 2.13 15.02 -7.52
CA GLN A 9 2.32 16.29 -8.21
C GLN A 9 2.36 16.04 -9.72
N ARG A 10 1.35 16.55 -10.46
CA ARG A 10 1.37 16.53 -11.93
C ARG A 10 2.17 17.73 -12.44
N ASN A 11 3.51 17.60 -12.49
CA ASN A 11 4.32 18.61 -13.15
C ASN A 11 4.23 18.44 -14.68
N GLY A 12 3.53 19.37 -15.35
CA GLY A 12 3.77 19.63 -16.78
C GLY A 12 2.68 19.30 -17.81
N CYS A 13 1.39 19.26 -17.46
CA CYS A 13 0.33 19.17 -18.49
C CYS A 13 -0.81 20.14 -18.20
N ARG A 14 -0.91 21.20 -19.03
CA ARG A 14 -2.09 22.06 -19.10
C ARG A 14 -3.22 21.24 -19.74
N CYS A 15 -4.18 20.79 -18.93
CA CYS A 15 -5.49 20.41 -19.45
C CYS A 15 -6.55 20.78 -18.42
N GLY A 16 -7.51 21.59 -18.85
CA GLY A 16 -8.45 22.29 -17.99
C GLY A 16 -9.65 21.45 -17.53
N ARG A 17 -10.27 21.97 -16.47
CA ARG A 17 -11.69 21.88 -16.08
C ARG A 17 -12.35 20.48 -16.17
N ASN A 18 -12.50 19.82 -15.01
CA ASN A 18 -13.79 19.56 -14.36
C ASN A 18 -13.65 18.51 -13.22
N SER A 19 -14.09 18.94 -12.04
CA SER A 19 -14.55 18.22 -10.83
C SER A 19 -14.62 16.68 -10.81
N LEU A 20 -14.12 16.08 -9.72
CA LEU A 20 -14.91 15.43 -8.65
C LEU A 20 -13.99 14.96 -7.50
N VAL A 21 -14.09 15.63 -6.36
CA VAL A 21 -13.49 15.19 -5.09
C VAL A 21 -14.28 14.01 -4.57
N GLY A 22 -13.61 12.89 -4.30
CA GLY A 22 -14.26 11.73 -3.73
C GLY A 22 -13.41 11.03 -2.70
N LEU A 23 -13.27 11.59 -1.50
CA LEU A 23 -13.07 10.83 -0.25
C LEU A 23 -13.68 11.59 0.94
N ASN A 24 -14.97 11.34 1.22
CA ASN A 24 -15.57 11.69 2.50
C ASN A 24 -15.06 10.72 3.58
N TYR A 25 -13.94 11.06 4.22
CA TYR A 25 -13.55 10.46 5.50
C TYR A 25 -13.44 11.57 6.54
N THR A 26 -14.60 12.01 7.03
CA THR A 26 -14.69 12.71 8.31
C THR A 26 -14.60 11.68 9.43
N CYS A 27 -14.02 12.04 10.58
CA CYS A 27 -14.00 11.23 11.82
C CYS A 27 -15.38 10.74 12.29
N GLN A 28 -16.45 11.23 11.68
CA GLN A 28 -17.85 10.91 11.96
C GLN A 28 -18.45 9.82 11.06
N THR A 29 -17.74 9.36 10.03
CA THR A 29 -18.24 8.33 9.11
C THR A 29 -17.30 7.13 9.06
N SER A 30 -17.39 6.26 10.08
CA SER A 30 -16.86 4.89 10.01
C SER A 30 -17.70 4.12 8.99
N ARG A 31 -17.28 4.12 7.73
CA ARG A 31 -17.77 3.15 6.75
C ARG A 31 -16.77 1.99 6.75
N PRO A 32 -17.16 0.79 7.21
CA PRO A 32 -16.26 -0.35 7.22
C PRO A 32 -15.78 -0.64 5.80
N ASN A 33 -14.55 -1.13 5.68
CA ASN A 33 -13.98 -1.50 4.41
C ASN A 33 -14.83 -2.60 3.75
N LYS A 34 -15.61 -2.29 2.72
CA LYS A 34 -16.48 -3.27 2.04
C LYS A 34 -15.73 -4.46 1.41
N ALA A 35 -14.42 -4.37 1.22
CA ALA A 35 -13.59 -5.48 0.73
C ALA A 35 -13.19 -6.46 1.85
N LEU A 36 -13.33 -6.06 3.11
CA LEU A 36 -13.09 -6.91 4.28
C LEU A 36 -14.43 -7.11 5.00
N ASN A 37 -14.69 -8.31 5.50
CA ASN A 37 -15.90 -8.57 6.27
C ASN A 37 -15.49 -8.91 7.72
N PRO A 38 -15.43 -7.91 8.62
CA PRO A 38 -15.03 -8.11 10.00
C PRO A 38 -15.86 -9.19 10.70
N SER A 39 -17.15 -9.30 10.37
CA SER A 39 -18.07 -10.28 10.96
C SER A 39 -17.70 -11.73 10.65
N ASN A 40 -17.00 -11.98 9.53
CA ASN A 40 -16.53 -13.32 9.18
C ASN A 40 -15.16 -13.65 9.79
N TYR A 41 -14.38 -12.64 10.20
CA TYR A 41 -13.01 -12.86 10.67
C TYR A 41 -12.92 -13.49 12.05
N SER A 42 -13.85 -13.19 12.94
CA SER A 42 -13.91 -13.86 14.25
C SER A 42 -14.06 -15.38 14.12
N PHE A 43 -14.79 -15.84 13.10
CA PHE A 43 -14.96 -17.25 12.78
C PHE A 43 -13.78 -17.82 11.98
N LEU A 44 -13.42 -17.18 10.86
CA LEU A 44 -12.40 -17.69 9.94
C LEU A 44 -10.98 -17.65 10.50
N LEU A 45 -10.69 -16.66 11.36
CA LEU A 45 -9.38 -16.46 11.97
C LEU A 45 -9.39 -16.87 13.45
N HIS A 46 -10.33 -17.74 13.86
CA HIS A 46 -10.35 -18.27 15.21
C HIS A 46 -9.01 -18.95 15.55
N GLY A 47 -8.38 -18.55 16.66
CA GLY A 47 -7.07 -19.04 17.07
C GLY A 47 -5.87 -18.37 16.37
N TYR A 48 -6.09 -17.47 15.40
CA TYR A 48 -5.01 -16.67 14.84
C TYR A 48 -4.61 -15.56 15.83
N PRO A 49 -3.32 -15.44 16.22
CA PRO A 49 -2.88 -14.50 17.25
C PRO A 49 -3.22 -13.03 16.98
N TYR A 50 -3.36 -12.64 15.71
CA TYR A 50 -3.64 -11.27 15.30
C TYR A 50 -5.08 -11.07 14.79
N CYS A 51 -6.03 -11.96 15.16
CA CYS A 51 -7.43 -11.84 14.75
C CYS A 51 -8.05 -10.49 15.12
N GLU A 52 -7.87 -10.04 16.36
CA GLU A 52 -8.38 -8.74 16.82
C GLU A 52 -7.76 -7.57 16.04
N PHE A 53 -6.45 -7.63 15.79
CA PHE A 53 -5.75 -6.64 14.99
C PHE A 53 -6.30 -6.56 13.55
N MET A 54 -6.59 -7.70 12.93
CA MET A 54 -7.21 -7.76 11.60
C MET A 54 -8.64 -7.21 11.59
N MET A 55 -9.44 -7.50 12.61
CA MET A 55 -10.79 -6.94 12.76
C MET A 55 -10.77 -5.42 12.91
N ARG A 56 -9.88 -4.89 13.76
CA ARG A 56 -9.68 -3.45 13.94
C ARG A 56 -9.22 -2.79 12.64
N THR A 57 -8.25 -3.37 11.95
CA THR A 57 -7.78 -2.87 10.64
C THR A 57 -8.89 -2.84 9.60
N ALA A 58 -9.78 -3.84 9.60
CA ALA A 58 -10.91 -3.88 8.67
C ALA A 58 -12.02 -2.87 9.00
N THR A 59 -12.19 -2.53 10.27
CA THR A 59 -13.24 -1.64 10.76
C THR A 59 -12.82 -0.18 10.73
N ASP A 60 -11.63 0.12 11.26
CA ASP A 60 -11.14 1.48 11.49
C ASP A 60 -10.09 1.92 10.47
N GLY A 61 -9.47 0.96 9.78
CA GLY A 61 -8.25 1.17 9.01
C GLY A 61 -6.99 0.87 9.83
N PHE A 62 -5.91 0.57 9.13
CA PHE A 62 -4.59 0.34 9.67
C PHE A 62 -4.04 1.64 10.24
N ARG A 63 -3.65 1.60 11.52
CA ARG A 63 -2.98 2.71 12.21
C ARG A 63 -1.49 2.43 12.32
N VAL A 64 -0.67 3.34 11.80
CA VAL A 64 0.77 3.31 11.98
C VAL A 64 1.10 3.96 13.32
N ARG A 65 2.02 3.38 14.08
CA ARG A 65 2.63 4.11 15.19
C ARG A 65 3.85 4.86 14.66
N TRP A 66 3.80 6.17 14.78
CA TRP A 66 4.89 7.06 14.42
C TRP A 66 5.75 7.35 15.65
N ARG A 67 7.07 7.46 15.48
CA ARG A 67 8.05 7.80 16.53
C ARG A 67 7.95 9.27 16.95
N GLN A 68 7.36 10.09 16.10
CA GLN A 68 7.20 11.53 16.28
C GLN A 68 5.94 12.00 15.56
N GLU A 69 5.53 13.23 15.86
CA GLU A 69 4.54 13.93 15.04
C GLU A 69 5.08 14.18 13.63
N ARG A 70 4.18 14.36 12.68
CA ARG A 70 4.54 14.57 11.28
C ARG A 70 5.36 15.85 11.15
N PRO A 71 6.59 15.77 10.64
CA PRO A 71 7.39 16.97 10.44
C PRO A 71 6.82 17.78 9.28
N ASN A 72 6.88 19.10 9.40
CA ASN A 72 6.61 20.00 8.29
C ASN A 72 7.68 19.82 7.22
N GLN A 73 7.30 19.25 6.07
CA GLN A 73 8.23 19.05 4.96
C GLN A 73 8.46 20.37 4.23
N THR A 74 9.53 21.08 4.61
CA THR A 74 9.89 22.39 4.03
C THR A 74 10.33 22.30 2.57
N GLN A 75 10.93 21.17 2.18
CA GLN A 75 11.30 20.87 0.81
C GLN A 75 10.80 19.49 0.39
N ARG A 76 10.00 19.45 -0.68
CA ARG A 76 9.53 18.20 -1.26
C ARG A 76 10.64 17.55 -2.11
N PRO A 77 10.89 16.24 -1.97
CA PRO A 77 11.91 15.55 -2.75
C PRO A 77 11.52 15.49 -4.23
N ARG A 78 12.52 15.54 -5.11
CA ARG A 78 12.31 15.29 -6.54
C ARG A 78 12.18 13.79 -6.78
N ASN A 79 11.37 13.42 -7.77
CA ASN A 79 11.32 12.05 -8.26
C ASN A 79 12.71 11.55 -8.67
N HIS A 80 12.97 10.26 -8.47
CA HIS A 80 14.19 9.60 -8.92
C HIS A 80 14.34 9.70 -10.43
N ARG A 81 15.60 9.68 -10.90
CA ARG A 81 15.91 9.76 -12.33
C ARG A 81 15.13 8.73 -13.15
N SER A 82 14.94 7.52 -12.61
CA SER A 82 14.19 6.45 -13.29
C SER A 82 12.74 6.82 -13.56
N ALA A 83 12.04 7.45 -12.60
CA ALA A 83 10.68 7.93 -12.80
C ALA A 83 10.63 9.13 -13.76
N VAL A 84 11.59 10.06 -13.65
CA VAL A 84 11.68 11.23 -14.55
C VAL A 84 11.90 10.80 -16.01
N THR A 85 12.80 9.84 -16.25
CA THR A 85 13.09 9.32 -17.60
C THR A 85 11.91 8.54 -18.18
N CYS A 86 11.04 7.98 -17.36
CA CYS A 86 9.85 7.23 -17.80
C CYS A 86 8.54 8.05 -17.70
N GLY A 87 8.61 9.38 -17.81
CA GLY A 87 7.49 10.31 -17.53
C GLY A 87 6.13 9.91 -18.10
N ASP A 88 6.04 9.61 -19.40
CA ASP A 88 4.76 9.24 -20.04
C ASP A 88 4.17 7.94 -19.46
N ARG A 89 5.03 6.96 -19.17
CA ARG A 89 4.61 5.68 -18.56
C ARG A 89 4.20 5.87 -17.11
N VAL A 90 4.88 6.76 -16.38
CA VAL A 90 4.49 7.15 -15.02
C VAL A 90 3.11 7.79 -15.04
N ALA A 91 2.86 8.74 -15.93
CA ALA A 91 1.56 9.39 -16.08
C ALA A 91 0.44 8.41 -16.44
N SER A 92 0.67 7.51 -17.41
CA SER A 92 -0.28 6.45 -17.76
C SER A 92 -0.57 5.53 -16.57
N ARG A 93 0.46 5.11 -15.83
CA ARG A 93 0.27 4.24 -14.67
C ARG A 93 -0.52 4.92 -13.54
N ILE A 94 -0.32 6.22 -13.36
CA ILE A 94 -1.05 7.02 -12.38
C ILE A 94 -2.51 7.14 -12.78
N ALA A 95 -2.80 7.41 -14.06
CA ALA A 95 -4.16 7.44 -14.57
C ALA A 95 -4.89 6.10 -14.38
N ASP A 96 -4.21 4.97 -14.62
CA ASP A 96 -4.77 3.64 -14.34
C ASP A 96 -5.08 3.45 -12.84
N CYS A 97 -4.18 3.90 -11.97
CA CYS A 97 -4.36 3.83 -10.52
C CYS A 97 -5.48 4.76 -10.03
N GLU A 98 -5.64 5.93 -10.62
CA GLU A 98 -6.73 6.86 -10.34
C GLU A 98 -8.08 6.27 -10.77
N ALA A 99 -8.17 5.78 -12.01
CA ALA A 99 -9.35 5.12 -12.55
C ALA A 99 -9.76 3.89 -11.72
N ALA A 100 -8.78 3.15 -11.19
CA ALA A 100 -9.01 2.02 -10.30
C ALA A 100 -9.39 2.44 -8.85
N GLY A 101 -9.38 3.73 -8.54
CA GLY A 101 -9.59 4.25 -7.19
C GLY A 101 -8.55 3.75 -6.19
N THR A 102 -7.30 3.66 -6.64
CA THR A 102 -6.16 3.32 -5.78
C THR A 102 -5.37 4.56 -5.40
N TYR A 103 -5.26 5.55 -6.30
CA TYR A 103 -4.60 6.84 -6.04
C TYR A 103 -5.57 8.01 -6.14
N PRO A 104 -5.54 8.97 -5.19
CA PRO A 104 -6.10 10.28 -5.42
C PRO A 104 -5.08 11.15 -6.13
N VAL A 105 -5.46 11.68 -7.29
CA VAL A 105 -4.67 12.70 -8.00
C VAL A 105 -5.23 14.06 -7.60
N VAL A 106 -4.35 14.96 -7.17
CA VAL A 106 -4.73 16.31 -6.76
C VAL A 106 -3.98 17.34 -7.59
N ASP A 107 -4.57 18.53 -7.68
CA ASP A 107 -3.91 19.67 -8.30
C ASP A 107 -2.69 20.10 -7.46
N ALA A 108 -1.64 20.57 -8.14
CA ALA A 108 -0.43 21.03 -7.48
C ALA A 108 -0.70 22.25 -6.57
N GLU A 109 -1.58 23.17 -6.99
CA GLU A 109 -1.96 24.33 -6.19
C GLU A 109 -2.72 23.90 -4.93
N LEU A 110 -3.57 22.88 -5.03
CA LEU A 110 -4.27 22.34 -3.86
C LEU A 110 -3.32 21.62 -2.91
N LEU A 111 -2.37 20.86 -3.46
CA LEU A 111 -1.34 20.16 -2.69
C LEU A 111 -0.49 21.15 -1.88
N ASP A 112 -0.24 22.37 -2.36
CA ASP A 112 0.50 23.40 -1.61
C ASP A 112 -0.23 23.89 -0.35
N HIS A 113 -1.55 23.71 -0.29
CA HIS A 113 -2.38 24.04 0.88
C HIS A 113 -2.63 22.83 1.79
N TRP A 114 -2.21 21.64 1.38
CA TRP A 114 -2.37 20.42 2.16
C TRP A 114 -1.14 20.17 3.01
N ASP A 115 -1.38 20.02 4.31
CA ASP A 115 -0.37 19.50 5.21
C ASP A 115 -0.28 17.98 4.99
N VAL A 116 0.67 17.55 4.14
CA VAL A 116 0.94 16.16 3.74
C VAL A 116 2.45 15.95 3.58
N HIS A 117 2.91 14.73 3.87
CA HIS A 117 4.27 14.31 3.55
C HIS A 117 4.34 13.78 2.11
N VAL A 118 5.39 14.13 1.37
CA VAL A 118 5.60 13.71 -0.02
C VAL A 118 6.90 12.90 -0.12
N SER A 119 6.83 11.71 -0.69
CA SER A 119 8.01 10.90 -1.02
C SER A 119 8.17 10.76 -2.54
N PRO A 120 9.39 10.54 -3.05
CA PRO A 120 9.61 10.52 -4.49
C PRO A 120 9.18 9.19 -5.11
N PHE A 121 8.89 9.25 -6.40
CA PHE A 121 8.72 8.05 -7.21
C PHE A 121 10.02 7.56 -7.81
N GLY A 122 10.16 6.24 -7.86
CA GLY A 122 11.02 5.50 -8.78
C GLY A 122 10.19 4.72 -9.80
N ALA A 123 10.80 4.39 -10.94
CA ALA A 123 10.19 3.50 -11.92
C ALA A 123 11.16 2.36 -12.25
N VAL A 124 10.64 1.13 -12.35
CA VAL A 124 11.39 -0.05 -12.76
C VAL A 124 10.65 -0.73 -13.90
N PRO A 125 11.32 -1.12 -15.00
CA PRO A 125 10.69 -1.90 -16.07
C PRO A 125 10.12 -3.23 -15.56
N LYS A 126 8.95 -3.63 -16.04
CA LYS A 126 8.42 -4.99 -15.87
C LYS A 126 8.87 -5.85 -17.04
N GLY A 127 9.86 -6.72 -16.79
CA GLY A 127 10.41 -7.61 -17.80
C GLY A 127 11.42 -6.93 -18.73
N ASP A 128 11.86 -7.67 -19.74
CA ASP A 128 13.06 -7.35 -20.54
C ASP A 128 12.79 -6.53 -21.82
N GLU A 129 11.55 -6.16 -22.10
CA GLU A 129 11.19 -5.48 -23.35
C GLU A 129 11.33 -3.95 -23.26
N LEU A 130 11.81 -3.30 -24.35
CA LEU A 130 11.92 -1.84 -24.45
C LEU A 130 10.58 -1.10 -24.26
N LEU A 131 9.45 -1.75 -24.56
CA LEU A 131 8.09 -1.26 -24.36
C LEU A 131 7.48 -1.64 -23.00
N ALA A 132 8.27 -2.25 -22.11
CA ALA A 132 7.81 -2.79 -20.84
C ALA A 132 6.97 -1.80 -20.02
N ALA A 133 5.81 -2.29 -19.57
CA ALA A 133 5.05 -1.65 -18.51
C ALA A 133 5.98 -1.36 -17.32
N ILE A 134 5.79 -0.26 -16.60
CA ILE A 134 6.62 0.03 -15.43
C ILE A 134 5.96 -0.46 -14.14
N CYS A 135 6.78 -0.80 -13.16
CA CYS A 135 6.41 -0.81 -11.75
C CYS A 135 6.76 0.57 -11.19
N LEU A 136 5.73 1.32 -10.82
CA LEU A 136 5.90 2.58 -10.11
C LEU A 136 6.15 2.26 -8.63
N ILE A 137 7.27 2.75 -8.10
CA ILE A 137 7.72 2.52 -6.72
C ILE A 137 7.61 3.84 -5.96
N HIS A 138 6.93 3.83 -4.83
CA HIS A 138 6.98 4.93 -3.89
C HIS A 138 8.12 4.71 -2.90
N ASP A 139 9.09 5.61 -2.91
CA ASP A 139 10.27 5.46 -2.07
C ASP A 139 10.04 6.09 -0.70
N LEU A 140 9.51 5.29 0.22
CA LEU A 140 9.29 5.67 1.62
C LEU A 140 10.59 5.77 2.44
N SER A 141 11.75 5.50 1.83
CA SER A 141 13.06 5.59 2.48
C SER A 141 13.84 6.85 2.08
N HIS A 142 13.30 7.68 1.19
CA HIS A 142 13.96 8.90 0.72
C HIS A 142 13.10 10.16 0.96
N PRO A 143 13.71 11.29 1.34
CA PRO A 143 15.13 11.48 1.65
C PRO A 143 15.50 10.94 3.03
N PHE A 144 16.67 10.31 3.17
CA PHE A 144 17.18 9.93 4.48
C PHE A 144 17.88 11.13 5.14
N PRO A 145 17.71 11.40 6.45
CA PRO A 145 16.92 10.64 7.43
C PRO A 145 15.46 11.07 7.56
N GLU A 146 14.99 12.02 6.76
CA GLU A 146 13.64 12.60 6.85
C GLU A 146 12.61 11.89 5.97
N CYS A 147 12.38 10.60 6.23
CA CYS A 147 11.46 9.78 5.43
C CYS A 147 10.48 8.95 6.30
N PRO A 148 9.32 8.56 5.75
CA PRO A 148 8.29 7.85 6.51
C PRO A 148 8.79 6.58 7.21
N ASN A 149 9.71 5.85 6.59
CA ASN A 149 10.28 4.64 7.18
C ASN A 149 11.09 4.92 8.46
N GLU A 150 11.84 6.02 8.51
CA GLU A 150 12.58 6.42 9.72
C GLU A 150 11.65 6.92 10.82
N PHE A 151 10.53 7.55 10.44
CA PHE A 151 9.51 8.01 11.37
C PHE A 151 8.59 6.90 11.88
N THR A 152 8.60 5.71 11.26
CA THR A 152 7.77 4.58 11.68
C THR A 152 8.37 3.86 12.88
N ASP A 153 7.58 3.59 13.92
CA ASP A 153 7.95 2.69 15.02
C ASP A 153 7.84 1.24 14.55
N THR A 154 8.80 0.77 13.76
CA THR A 154 8.83 -0.58 13.18
C THR A 154 8.63 -1.69 14.22
N PRO A 155 9.22 -1.63 15.43
CA PRO A 155 8.94 -2.60 16.50
C PRO A 155 7.48 -2.72 16.94
N SER A 156 6.63 -1.71 16.66
CA SER A 156 5.20 -1.77 16.95
C SER A 156 4.39 -2.60 15.96
N LEU A 157 4.96 -2.91 14.80
CA LEU A 157 4.28 -3.68 13.75
C LEU A 157 4.23 -5.17 14.13
N PRO A 158 3.19 -5.91 13.72
CA PRO A 158 3.14 -7.35 13.92
C PRO A 158 4.39 -8.02 13.32
N PRO A 159 5.10 -8.88 14.08
CA PRO A 159 6.29 -9.54 13.58
C PRO A 159 5.94 -10.44 12.40
N VAL A 160 6.71 -10.33 11.32
CA VAL A 160 6.56 -11.23 10.19
C VAL A 160 7.33 -12.50 10.46
N GLN A 161 6.60 -13.61 10.59
CA GLN A 161 7.20 -14.93 10.72
C GLN A 161 7.34 -15.54 9.33
N TYR A 162 8.57 -15.77 8.89
CA TYR A 162 8.86 -16.49 7.66
C TYR A 162 9.33 -17.89 8.00
N GLU A 163 8.63 -18.89 7.47
CA GLU A 163 9.16 -20.25 7.45
C GLU A 163 10.00 -20.42 6.18
N HIS A 164 11.20 -21.00 6.31
CA HIS A 164 12.05 -21.23 5.15
C HIS A 164 11.37 -22.20 4.17
N VAL A 165 11.49 -21.96 2.87
CA VAL A 165 10.86 -22.79 1.82
C VAL A 165 11.21 -24.28 1.97
N ALA A 166 12.40 -24.59 2.47
CA ALA A 166 12.82 -25.96 2.74
C ALA A 166 11.96 -26.68 3.78
N ALA A 167 11.38 -25.97 4.76
CA ALA A 167 10.50 -26.58 5.74
C ALA A 167 9.17 -27.01 5.10
N LEU A 168 8.61 -26.18 4.22
CA LEU A 168 7.45 -26.54 3.41
C LEU A 168 7.75 -27.74 2.51
N ALA A 169 8.91 -27.74 1.82
CA ALA A 169 9.34 -28.86 0.98
C ALA A 169 9.46 -30.17 1.79
N ARG A 170 10.17 -30.14 2.92
CA ARG A 170 10.29 -31.30 3.84
C ARG A 170 8.93 -31.79 4.32
N ARG A 171 8.00 -30.88 4.60
CA ARG A 171 6.65 -31.25 5.03
C ARG A 171 5.88 -31.99 3.94
N ILE A 172 6.00 -31.55 2.69
CA ILE A 172 5.41 -32.22 1.52
C ILE A 172 6.01 -33.63 1.38
N ASP A 173 7.34 -33.76 1.40
CA ASP A 173 8.04 -35.04 1.28
C ASP A 173 7.64 -36.02 2.39
N LEU A 174 7.57 -35.53 3.63
CA LEU A 174 7.16 -36.32 4.78
C LEU A 174 5.72 -36.82 4.65
N LEU A 175 4.79 -35.95 4.25
CA LEU A 175 3.39 -36.34 4.03
C LEU A 175 3.29 -37.36 2.90
N ARG A 176 4.05 -37.19 1.81
CA ARG A 176 4.06 -38.11 0.69
C ARG A 176 4.59 -39.49 1.06
N THR A 177 5.66 -39.52 1.85
CA THR A 177 6.25 -40.77 2.37
C THR A 177 5.28 -41.49 3.31
N ARG A 178 4.62 -40.74 4.19
CA ARG A 178 3.72 -41.31 5.21
C ARG A 178 2.38 -41.79 4.63
N PHE A 179 1.88 -41.14 3.59
CA PHE A 179 0.58 -41.42 2.99
C PHE A 179 0.71 -41.64 1.46
N PRO A 180 1.36 -42.73 1.02
CA PRO A 180 1.74 -42.93 -0.38
C PRO A 180 0.55 -43.15 -1.33
N THR A 181 -0.62 -43.51 -0.82
CA THR A 181 -1.83 -43.75 -1.63
C THR A 181 -2.88 -42.66 -1.50
N VAL A 182 -2.63 -41.66 -0.66
CA VAL A 182 -3.58 -40.57 -0.40
C VAL A 182 -3.19 -39.36 -1.24
N GLU A 183 -4.20 -38.69 -1.79
CA GLU A 183 -4.03 -37.40 -2.45
C GLU A 183 -3.74 -36.32 -1.41
N ILE A 184 -2.64 -35.60 -1.57
CA ILE A 184 -2.22 -34.51 -0.68
C ILE A 184 -2.57 -33.20 -1.37
N LEU A 185 -3.54 -32.47 -0.81
CA LEU A 185 -3.98 -31.17 -1.32
C LEU A 185 -3.25 -30.04 -0.60
N MET A 186 -2.83 -29.02 -1.36
CA MET A 186 -2.26 -27.79 -0.81
C MET A 186 -3.18 -26.61 -1.14
N LEU A 187 -3.63 -25.91 -0.10
CA LEU A 187 -4.26 -24.61 -0.29
C LEU A 187 -3.16 -23.57 -0.54
N LYS A 188 -3.11 -23.03 -1.76
CA LYS A 188 -2.21 -21.93 -2.13
C LYS A 188 -3.03 -20.71 -2.49
N GLY A 189 -2.77 -19.60 -1.82
CA GLY A 189 -3.32 -18.29 -2.15
C GLY A 189 -2.22 -17.34 -2.62
N GLY A 190 -2.53 -16.50 -3.61
CA GLY A 190 -1.70 -15.33 -3.93
C GLY A 190 -2.18 -14.13 -3.14
N VAL A 191 -1.24 -13.32 -2.62
CA VAL A 191 -1.54 -12.05 -1.93
C VAL A 191 -1.44 -10.85 -2.89
N ASN A 192 -1.60 -11.08 -4.20
CA ASN A 192 -1.49 -10.01 -5.18
C ASN A 192 -2.58 -8.96 -4.93
N GLY A 193 -2.17 -7.73 -4.63
CA GLY A 193 -3.08 -6.66 -4.29
C GLY A 193 -3.64 -6.71 -2.87
N ALA A 194 -3.17 -7.60 -1.99
CA ALA A 194 -3.64 -7.67 -0.59
C ALA A 194 -3.50 -6.33 0.13
N PHE A 195 -2.41 -5.60 -0.10
CA PHE A 195 -2.20 -4.25 0.44
C PHE A 195 -3.26 -3.24 -0.05
N ARG A 196 -3.86 -3.43 -1.23
CA ARG A 196 -4.97 -2.61 -1.75
C ARG A 196 -6.31 -2.92 -1.08
N HIS A 197 -6.34 -3.83 -0.12
CA HIS A 197 -7.49 -4.09 0.71
C HIS A 197 -7.28 -3.61 2.15
N LEU A 198 -6.11 -3.08 2.49
CA LEU A 198 -5.86 -2.46 3.79
C LEU A 198 -6.02 -0.95 3.63
N HIS A 199 -7.03 -0.35 4.26
CA HIS A 199 -7.14 1.12 4.28
C HIS A 199 -6.27 1.67 5.40
N GLN A 200 -5.65 2.81 5.17
CA GLN A 200 -5.00 3.58 6.21
C GLN A 200 -6.06 4.33 7.03
N HIS A 201 -5.84 4.41 8.34
CA HIS A 201 -6.71 5.14 9.23
C HIS A 201 -6.69 6.64 8.90
N ALA A 202 -7.84 7.33 8.99
CA ALA A 202 -8.01 8.73 8.57
C ALA A 202 -6.96 9.71 9.16
N ASN A 203 -6.56 9.51 10.41
CA ASN A 203 -5.55 10.36 11.07
C ASN A 203 -4.13 10.18 10.52
N ASP A 204 -3.83 9.02 9.92
CA ASP A 204 -2.50 8.74 9.37
C ASP A 204 -2.40 9.13 7.91
N VAL A 205 -3.51 9.48 7.26
CA VAL A 205 -3.62 9.79 5.82
C VAL A 205 -2.71 10.93 5.35
N GLY A 206 -2.22 11.74 6.27
CA GLY A 206 -1.30 12.82 6.00
C GLY A 206 0.18 12.42 5.90
N TRP A 207 0.53 11.21 6.32
CA TRP A 207 1.89 10.67 6.25
C TRP A 207 2.17 9.96 4.93
#